data_AF-A0A8J3R5U4-F1
#
_entry.id   AF-A0A8J3R5U4-F1
#
_cell.length_a   1.000
_cell.length_b   1.000
_cell.length_c   1.000
_cell.angle_alpha   90.00
_cell.angle_beta   90.00
_cell.angle_gamma   90.00
#
_symmetry.space_group_name_H-M   'P 1'
#
loop_
_entity.id
_entity.type
_entity.pdbx_description
1 polymer ?
#
loop_
_entity_poly.entity_id
_entity_poly.type
_entity_poly.pdbx_seq_one_letter_code
_entity_poly.pdbx_strand_id
1 'polypeptide(L)'
;MPSPEVVQCRTDMAAAAAAVHEVLDALGAVPGVFGDATWKGPAADRWAADWNARKSQLTALLHAVLSEQPHLVARLEEATRRRAAL
;
A
#
# COMPACT_ATOMS: atom_id res chain seq x y z
N MET A 1 1.75 -22.05 -19.48
CA MET A 1 2.22 -22.01 -18.09
C MET A 1 3.14 -20.79 -17.93
N PRO A 2 2.93 -19.91 -16.93
CA PRO A 2 3.85 -18.80 -16.66
C PRO A 2 5.24 -19.34 -16.28
N SER A 3 6.30 -18.58 -16.56
CA SER A 3 7.67 -18.96 -16.18
C SER A 3 7.83 -18.94 -14.65
N PRO A 4 8.79 -19.70 -14.08
CA PRO A 4 9.11 -19.64 -12.66
C PRO A 4 9.42 -18.22 -12.17
N GLU A 5 10.11 -17.41 -12.99
CA GLU A 5 10.40 -15.99 -12.68
C GLU A 5 9.12 -15.16 -12.53
N VAL A 6 8.13 -15.35 -13.41
CA VAL A 6 6.84 -14.64 -13.34
C VAL A 6 6.04 -15.08 -12.12
N VAL A 7 6.08 -16.37 -11.76
CA VAL A 7 5.43 -16.88 -10.55
C VAL A 7 6.06 -16.26 -9.31
N GLN A 8 7.39 -16.24 -9.21
CA GLN A 8 8.10 -15.63 -8.08
C GLN A 8 7.77 -14.14 -7.95
N CYS A 9 7.82 -13.39 -9.05
CA CYS A 9 7.48 -11.97 -9.06
C CYS A 9 6.05 -11.71 -8.55
N ARG A 10 5.08 -12.52 -8.95
CA ARG A 10 3.70 -12.43 -8.43
C ARG A 10 3.63 -12.69 -6.93
N THR A 11 4.36 -13.68 -6.42
CA THR A 11 4.45 -13.97 -4.99
C THR A 11 5.05 -12.79 -4.22
N ASP A 12 6.15 -12.22 -4.71
CA ASP A 12 6.81 -11.08 -4.08
C ASP A 12 5.91 -9.84 -4.06
N MET A 13 5.19 -9.57 -5.17
CA MET A 13 4.21 -8.47 -5.23
C MET A 13 3.04 -8.68 -4.28
N ALA A 14 2.54 -9.91 -4.15
CA ALA A 14 1.49 -10.24 -3.18
C ALA A 14 1.95 -10.03 -1.73
N ALA A 15 3.19 -10.40 -1.40
CA ALA A 15 3.77 -10.14 -0.09
C ALA A 15 3.92 -8.63 0.18
N ALA A 16 4.37 -7.87 -0.81
CA ALA A 16 4.42 -6.41 -0.71
C ALA A 16 3.03 -5.78 -0.53
N ALA A 17 2.01 -6.28 -1.25
CA ALA A 17 0.63 -5.82 -1.10
C ALA A 17 0.08 -6.09 0.31
N ALA A 18 0.37 -7.26 0.87
CA ALA A 18 -0.02 -7.59 2.25
C ALA A 18 0.58 -6.61 3.26
N ALA A 19 1.89 -6.34 3.16
CA ALA A 19 2.56 -5.37 4.03
C ALA A 19 1.99 -3.95 3.88
N VAL A 20 1.64 -3.52 2.66
CA VAL A 20 0.99 -2.22 2.42
C VAL A 20 -0.39 -2.16 3.08
N HIS A 21 -1.20 -3.22 2.96
CA HIS A 21 -2.51 -3.27 3.60
C HIS A 21 -2.40 -3.22 5.14
N GLU A 22 -1.43 -3.92 5.73
CA GLU A 22 -1.18 -3.86 7.19
C GLU A 22 -0.89 -2.41 7.66
N VAL A 23 -0.10 -1.65 6.89
CA VAL A 23 0.17 -0.24 7.20
C VAL A 23 -1.10 0.60 7.07
N LEU A 24 -1.90 0.40 6.01
CA LEU A 24 -3.16 1.12 5.82
C LEU A 24 -4.15 0.86 6.96
N ASP A 25 -4.25 -0.38 7.41
CA ASP A 25 -5.11 -0.78 8.53
C ASP A 25 -4.61 -0.14 9.84
N ALA A 26 -3.29 -0.14 10.08
CA ALA A 26 -2.69 0.51 11.25
C ALA A 26 -2.99 2.02 11.26
N LEU A 27 -2.88 2.70 10.12
CA LEU A 27 -3.26 4.12 9.98
C LEU A 27 -4.76 4.34 10.21
N GLY A 28 -5.60 3.38 9.82
CA GLY A 28 -7.03 3.39 10.07
C GLY A 28 -7.38 3.35 11.56
N ALA A 29 -6.59 2.62 12.36
CA ALA A 29 -6.86 2.37 13.77
C ALA A 29 -6.44 3.51 14.72
N VAL A 30 -5.50 4.38 14.32
CA VAL A 30 -4.94 5.43 15.18
C VAL A 30 -6.01 6.33 15.83
N PRO A 31 -7.04 6.84 15.14
CA PRO A 31 -8.08 7.64 15.82
C PRO A 31 -8.79 6.91 16.97
N GLY A 32 -8.89 5.58 16.91
CA GLY A 32 -9.52 4.77 17.95
C GLY A 32 -8.68 4.56 19.20
N VAL A 33 -7.39 4.94 19.21
CA VAL A 33 -6.53 4.82 20.39
C VAL A 33 -6.68 5.99 21.36
N PHE A 34 -7.34 7.07 20.96
CA PHE A 34 -7.52 8.24 21.79
C PHE A 34 -8.83 8.17 22.57
N GLY A 35 -8.74 8.32 23.89
CA GLY A 35 -9.90 8.32 24.76
C GLY A 35 -10.66 9.66 24.74
N ASP A 36 -11.98 9.58 24.82
CA ASP A 36 -12.89 10.75 24.83
C ASP A 36 -12.70 11.69 26.03
N ALA A 37 -11.98 11.27 27.06
CA ALA A 37 -11.79 12.06 28.27
C ALA A 37 -10.77 13.20 28.07
N THR A 38 -9.71 12.96 27.27
CA THR A 38 -8.59 13.90 27.12
C THR A 38 -8.54 14.55 25.74
N TRP A 39 -9.10 13.92 24.71
CA TRP A 39 -9.16 14.43 23.34
C TRP A 39 -10.44 15.20 23.05
N LYS A 40 -10.54 16.39 23.64
CA LYS A 40 -11.66 17.32 23.42
C LYS A 40 -11.19 18.75 23.18
N GLY A 41 -12.01 19.49 22.45
CA GLY A 41 -11.85 20.91 22.20
C GLY A 41 -10.89 21.26 21.06
N PRO A 42 -10.63 22.55 20.82
CA PRO A 42 -10.02 23.03 19.57
C PRO A 42 -8.61 22.49 19.29
N ALA A 43 -7.86 22.08 20.32
CA ALA A 43 -6.55 21.47 20.14
C ALA A 43 -6.65 20.04 19.59
N ALA A 44 -7.62 19.25 20.10
CA ALA A 44 -7.89 17.90 19.60
C ALA A 44 -8.43 17.94 18.17
N ASP A 45 -9.31 18.91 17.85
CA ASP A 45 -9.84 19.10 16.49
C ASP A 45 -8.73 19.41 15.48
N ARG A 46 -7.82 20.32 15.83
CA ARG A 46 -6.66 20.65 14.99
C ARG A 46 -5.74 19.44 14.79
N TRP A 47 -5.43 18.73 15.88
CA TRP A 47 -4.62 17.51 15.79
C TRP A 47 -5.29 16.46 14.88
N ALA A 48 -6.60 16.25 15.00
CA ALA A 48 -7.34 15.31 14.16
C ALA A 48 -7.35 15.72 12.68
N ALA A 49 -7.46 17.02 12.39
CA ALA A 49 -7.35 17.55 11.03
C ALA A 49 -5.94 17.30 10.45
N ASP A 50 -4.89 17.59 11.21
CA ASP A 50 -3.50 17.35 10.80
C ASP A 50 -3.21 15.86 10.60
N TRP A 51 -3.73 15.01 11.49
CA TRP A 51 -3.65 13.56 11.37
C TRP A 51 -4.30 13.08 10.07
N ASN A 52 -5.54 13.51 9.80
CA ASN A 52 -6.26 13.13 8.60
C ASN A 52 -5.54 13.60 7.33
N ALA A 53 -5.01 14.83 7.32
CA ALA A 53 -4.26 15.35 6.18
C ALA A 53 -3.01 14.49 5.87
N ARG A 54 -2.22 14.14 6.90
CA ARG A 54 -1.03 13.29 6.76
C ARG A 54 -1.39 11.87 6.36
N LYS A 55 -2.41 11.29 7.00
CA LYS A 55 -2.94 9.96 6.66
C LYS A 55 -3.35 9.90 5.20
N SER A 56 -4.11 10.88 4.69
CA SER A 56 -4.53 10.92 3.29
C SER A 56 -3.34 10.94 2.31
N GLN A 57 -2.29 11.70 2.60
CA GLN A 57 -1.08 11.73 1.79
C GLN A 57 -0.36 10.38 1.79
N LEU A 58 -0.19 9.77 2.96
CA LEU A 58 0.46 8.47 3.08
C LEU A 58 -0.35 7.36 2.40
N THR A 59 -1.68 7.36 2.57
CA THR A 59 -2.59 6.43 1.88
C THR A 59 -2.45 6.55 0.36
N ALA A 60 -2.35 7.76 -0.19
CA ALA A 60 -2.17 7.95 -1.62
C ALA A 60 -0.85 7.34 -2.12
N LEU A 61 0.25 7.52 -1.38
CA LEU A 61 1.55 6.91 -1.71
C LEU A 61 1.50 5.38 -1.66
N LEU A 62 0.86 4.83 -0.63
CA LEU A 62 0.70 3.38 -0.46
C LEU A 62 -0.17 2.77 -1.58
N HIS A 63 -1.24 3.46 -1.99
CA HIS A 63 -2.07 3.02 -3.12
C HIS A 63 -1.32 3.07 -4.46
N ALA A 64 -0.40 4.02 -4.65
CA ALA A 64 0.45 4.07 -5.84
C ALA A 64 1.34 2.83 -5.94
N VAL A 65 1.90 2.36 -4.82
CA VAL A 65 2.68 1.10 -4.80
C VAL A 65 1.82 -0.09 -5.27
N LEU A 66 0.56 -0.17 -4.82
CA LEU A 66 -0.36 -1.24 -5.24
C LEU A 66 -0.73 -1.15 -6.73
N SER A 67 -0.94 0.05 -7.26
CA SER A 67 -1.34 0.25 -8.66
C SER A 67 -0.20 0.01 -9.65
N GLU A 68 1.06 0.09 -9.21
CA GLU A 68 2.23 -0.22 -10.04
C GLU A 68 2.46 -1.72 -10.23
N GLN A 69 2.03 -2.58 -9.29
CA GLN A 69 2.35 -4.02 -9.31
C GLN A 69 1.93 -4.74 -10.61
N PRO A 70 0.71 -4.52 -11.17
CA PRO A 70 0.31 -5.18 -12.41
C PRO A 70 1.21 -4.80 -13.60
N HIS A 71 1.69 -3.55 -13.64
CA HIS A 71 2.58 -3.06 -14.68
C HIS A 71 3.96 -3.73 -14.61
N LEU A 72 4.48 -3.95 -13.39
CA LEU A 72 5.74 -4.65 -13.18
C LEU A 72 5.66 -6.12 -13.64
N VAL A 73 4.58 -6.81 -13.28
CA VAL A 73 4.34 -8.20 -13.71
C VAL A 73 4.22 -8.28 -15.23
N ALA A 74 3.43 -7.39 -15.85
CA ALA A 74 3.25 -7.37 -17.31
C ALA A 74 4.56 -7.12 -18.07
N ARG A 75 5.41 -6.22 -17.55
CA ARG A 75 6.74 -5.96 -18.13
C ARG A 75 7.65 -7.19 -18.07
N LEU A 76 7.63 -7.93 -16.95
CA LEU A 76 8.40 -9.16 -16.80
C LEU A 76 7.88 -10.27 -17.71
N GLU A 77 6.57 -10.43 -17.83
CA GLU A 77 5.95 -11.39 -18.75
C GLU A 77 6.35 -11.12 -20.20
N GLU A 78 6.31 -9.87 -20.64
CA GLU A 78 6.75 -9.47 -21.98
C GLU A 78 8.23 -9.75 -22.22
N ALA A 79 9.10 -9.37 -21.28
CA ALA A 79 10.54 -9.64 -21.37
C ALA A 79 10.84 -11.15 -21.42
N THR A 80 10.06 -11.95 -20.70
CA THR A 80 10.18 -13.42 -20.70
C THR A 80 9.74 -14.01 -22.03
N ARG A 81 8.62 -13.55 -22.60
CA ARG A 81 8.13 -13.99 -23.92
C ARG A 81 9.15 -13.69 -25.02
N ARG A 82 9.74 -12.49 -25.02
CA ARG A 82 10.77 -12.11 -26.02
C ARG A 82 12.01 -12.98 -25.93
N ARG A 83 12.49 -13.29 -24.71
CA ARG A 83 13.63 -14.19 -24.51
C ARG A 83 13.38 -15.61 -25.03
N ALA A 84 12.15 -16.12 -24.88
CA ALA A 84 11.79 -17.46 -25.34
C ALA A 84 11.59 -17.58 -26.87
N ALA A 85 11.49 -16.44 -27.58
CA ALA A 85 11.32 -16.39 -29.04
C ALA A 85 12.63 -16.19 -29.81
N LEU A 86 13.75 -16.02 -29.09
CA LEU A 86 15.11 -15.94 -29.61
C LEU A 86 15.81 -17.30 -29.47
#